data_AF-A0A1H7EUM1-F1
#
_entry.id   AF-A0A1H7EUM1-F1
#
_cell.length_a   1.000
_cell.length_b   1.000
_cell.length_c   1.000
_cell.angle_alpha   90.00
_cell.angle_beta   90.00
_cell.angle_gamma   90.00
#
_symmetry.space_group_name_H-M   'P 1'
#
loop_
_entity.id
_entity.type
_entity.pdbx_description
1 polymer ?
#
loop_
_entity_poly.entity_id
_entity_poly.type
_entity_poly.pdbx_seq_one_letter_code
_entity_poly.pdbx_strand_id
1 'polypeptide(L)' 'MVRLNYARHGEANGVVLDTGDFVHTRPDGFERLGLKIGDEVRAEGRAQPLATGEGRVIEAVRVNGRPVHDAEQT' A
#
# COMPACT_ATOMS: atom_id res chain seq x y z
N MET A 1 6.84 -5.70 11.37
CA MET A 1 5.82 -6.66 10.90
C MET A 1 4.80 -5.98 10.00
N VAL A 2 4.83 -6.33 8.71
CA VAL A 2 3.84 -5.88 7.73
C VAL A 2 2.59 -6.79 7.80
N ARG A 3 1.38 -6.23 7.80
CA ARG A 3 0.12 -7.00 7.69
C ARG A 3 -0.52 -6.78 6.32
N LEU A 4 -1.21 -7.78 5.77
CA LEU A 4 -1.89 -7.67 4.48
C LEU A 4 -3.29 -7.10 4.64
N ASN A 5 -3.71 -6.24 3.70
CA ASN A 5 -5.09 -5.79 3.58
C ASN A 5 -5.72 -6.33 2.29
N TYR A 6 -6.97 -6.79 2.38
CA TYR A 6 -7.68 -7.41 1.27
C TYR A 6 -8.83 -6.53 0.76
N ALA A 7 -9.03 -6.51 -0.55
CA ALA A 7 -10.16 -5.88 -1.22
C ALA A 7 -11.46 -6.66 -0.95
N ARG A 8 -12.59 -6.07 -1.34
CA ARG A 8 -13.93 -6.65 -1.15
C ARG A 8 -14.12 -8.05 -1.78
N HIS A 9 -13.32 -8.38 -2.80
CA HIS A 9 -13.30 -9.71 -3.46
C HIS A 9 -12.20 -10.65 -2.92
N GLY A 10 -11.49 -10.27 -1.86
CA GLY A 10 -10.48 -11.11 -1.21
C GLY A 10 -9.06 -10.99 -1.77
N GLU A 11 -8.81 -10.06 -2.69
CA GLU A 11 -7.48 -9.82 -3.27
C GLU A 11 -6.65 -8.88 -2.40
N ALA A 12 -5.38 -9.18 -2.14
CA ALA A 12 -4.54 -8.26 -1.39
C ALA A 12 -4.32 -6.96 -2.18
N ASN A 13 -4.60 -5.81 -1.57
CA ASN A 13 -4.61 -4.51 -2.26
C ASN A 13 -3.65 -3.49 -1.63
N GLY A 14 -2.79 -3.94 -0.73
CA GLY A 14 -1.90 -3.11 0.03
C GLY A 14 -1.45 -3.77 1.33
N VAL A 15 -0.73 -2.98 2.13
CA VAL A 15 -0.15 -3.44 3.38
C VAL A 15 -0.31 -2.44 4.51
N VAL A 16 -0.44 -2.94 5.73
CA VAL A 16 -0.38 -2.13 6.95
C VAL A 16 1.01 -2.26 7.56
N LEU A 17 1.64 -1.13 7.83
CA LEU A 17 2.95 -1.03 8.45
C LEU A 17 2.86 -1.13 9.97
N ASP A 18 3.99 -1.32 10.65
CA ASP A 18 4.04 -1.30 12.12
C ASP A 18 3.61 0.03 12.73
N THR A 19 3.73 1.12 11.96
CA THR A 19 3.27 2.46 12.36
C THR A 19 1.75 2.56 12.43
N GLY A 20 1.02 1.56 11.92
CA GLY A 20 -0.42 1.62 11.70
C GLY A 20 -0.82 2.28 10.38
N ASP A 21 0.15 2.77 9.59
CA ASP A 21 -0.15 3.34 8.28
C ASP A 21 -0.51 2.23 7.29
N PHE A 22 -1.54 2.49 6.47
CA PHE A 22 -1.97 1.63 5.38
C PHE A 22 -1.41 2.16 4.05
N VAL A 23 -0.63 1.34 3.37
CA VAL A 23 -0.12 1.60 2.02
C VAL A 23 -1.05 0.92 1.02
N HIS A 24 -1.85 1.71 0.32
CA HIS A 24 -2.75 1.21 -0.72
C HIS A 24 -2.05 1.20 -2.08
N THR A 25 -2.04 0.03 -2.74
CA THR A 25 -1.37 -0.19 -4.04
C THR A 25 -2.30 -0.65 -5.14
N ARG A 26 -3.60 -0.80 -4.85
CA ARG A 26 -4.57 -1.59 -5.64
C ARG A 26 -4.11 -3.08 -5.79
N PRO A 27 -4.99 -3.99 -6.24
CA PRO A 27 -4.62 -5.41 -6.42
C PRO A 27 -3.45 -5.62 -7.38
N ASP A 28 -3.55 -5.12 -8.62
CA ASP A 28 -2.51 -5.30 -9.65
C ASP A 28 -1.13 -4.76 -9.23
N GLY A 29 -1.12 -3.60 -8.56
CA GLY A 29 0.10 -3.00 -8.05
C GLY A 29 0.70 -3.83 -6.93
N PHE A 30 -0.13 -4.39 -6.05
CA PHE A 30 0.31 -5.27 -4.97
C PHE A 30 0.98 -6.54 -5.53
N GLU A 31 0.34 -7.21 -6.49
CA GLU A 31 0.89 -8.41 -7.13
C GLU A 31 2.24 -8.15 -7.82
N ARG A 32 2.37 -7.02 -8.52
CA ARG A 32 3.62 -6.62 -9.21
C ARG A 32 4.77 -6.30 -8.25
N LEU A 33 4.45 -5.69 -7.11
CA LEU A 33 5.45 -5.35 -6.10
C LEU A 33 5.95 -6.61 -5.41
N GLY A 34 5.10 -7.64 -5.27
CA GLY A 34 5.46 -8.92 -4.68
C GLY A 34 5.82 -8.82 -3.19
N LEU A 35 5.24 -7.83 -2.50
CA LEU A 35 5.51 -7.54 -1.10
C LEU A 35 5.12 -8.71 -0.20
N LYS A 36 5.94 -8.95 0.83
CA LYS A 36 5.74 -10.02 1.81
C LYS A 36 5.73 -9.47 3.22
N ILE A 37 5.12 -10.24 4.12
CA ILE A 37 5.19 -9.98 5.55
C ILE A 37 6.66 -10.02 5.99
N GLY A 38 7.11 -8.91 6.57
CA GLY A 38 8.49 -8.76 7.04
C GLY A 38 9.36 -7.86 6.16
N ASP A 39 8.90 -7.49 4.96
CA ASP A 39 9.62 -6.56 4.10
C ASP A 39 9.66 -5.15 4.73
N GLU A 40 10.78 -4.45 4.52
CA GLU A 40 10.85 -3.01 4.78
C GLU A 40 10.16 -2.27 3.63
N VAL A 41 9.24 -1.36 3.97
CA VAL A 41 8.38 -0.68 3.00
C VAL A 41 8.51 0.83 3.19
N ARG A 42 8.96 1.50 2.13
CA ARG A 42 8.91 2.96 1.96
C ARG A 42 7.91 3.29 0.87
N ALA A 43 6.79 3.90 1.25
CA ALA A 43 5.76 4.32 0.32
C ALA A 43 5.83 5.83 0.05
N GLU A 44 5.64 6.21 -1.21
CA GLU A 44 5.52 7.60 -1.65
C GLU A 44 4.18 7.75 -2.37
N GLY A 45 3.43 8.79 -2.02
CA GLY A 45 2.08 8.98 -2.53
C GLY A 45 1.27 10.00 -1.73
N ARG A 46 -0.02 10.09 -2.05
CA ARG A 46 -0.93 10.98 -1.32
C ARG A 46 -1.29 10.33 0.01
N ALA A 47 -1.00 11.01 1.12
CA ALA A 47 -1.36 10.56 2.45
C ALA A 47 -2.61 11.26 2.97
N GLN A 48 -3.52 10.50 3.58
CA GLN A 48 -4.73 11.01 4.23
C GLN A 48 -4.93 10.29 5.57
N PRO A 49 -5.50 10.95 6.60
CA PRO A 49 -5.80 10.27 7.86
C PRO A 49 -6.79 9.13 7.67
N LEU A 50 -6.61 8.01 8.38
CA LEU A 50 -7.64 6.98 8.44
C LEU A 50 -8.83 7.48 9.27
N ALA A 51 -10.05 7.07 8.89
CA ALA A 51 -11.28 7.47 9.57
C ALA A 51 -11.34 6.96 11.03
N THR A 52 -10.58 5.91 11.36
CA THR A 52 -10.43 5.36 12.70
C THR A 52 -9.52 6.19 13.61
N GLY A 53 -8.80 7.18 13.07
CA GLY A 53 -7.90 8.06 13.82
C GLY A 53 -6.50 7.49 14.10
N GLU A 54 -6.29 6.19 13.86
CA GLU A 54 -4.99 5.54 13.99
C GLU A 54 -4.36 5.35 12.62
N GLY A 55 -3.27 6.07 12.36
CA GLY A 55 -2.49 5.97 11.12
C GLY A 55 -3.06 6.75 9.93
N ARG A 56 -2.40 6.59 8.78
CA ARG A 56 -2.76 7.22 7.51
C ARG A 56 -2.96 6.17 6.43
N VAL A 57 -3.87 6.44 5.50
CA VAL A 57 -3.87 5.77 4.20
C VAL A 57 -2.93 6.53 3.27
N ILE A 58 -2.04 5.80 2.62
CA ILE A 58 -1.10 6.31 1.61
C ILE A 58 -1.50 5.67 0.29
N GLU A 59 -2.09 6.46 -0.60
CA GLU A 59 -2.34 6.10 -2.00
C GLU A 59 -1.00 6.11 -2.73
N ALA A 60 -0.34 4.95 -2.77
CA ALA A 60 1.05 4.85 -3.18
C ALA A 60 1.20 4.95 -4.70
N VAL A 61 2.06 5.86 -5.14
CA VAL A 61 2.53 5.95 -6.54
C VAL A 61 3.84 5.20 -6.71
N ARG A 62 4.66 5.13 -5.64
CA ARG A 62 5.88 4.32 -5.58
C ARG A 62 5.99 3.58 -4.25
N VAL A 63 6.54 2.38 -4.30
CA VAL A 63 6.94 1.59 -3.13
C VAL A 63 8.37 1.12 -3.33
N ASN A 64 9.25 1.40 -2.38
CA ASN A 64 10.68 1.08 -2.44
C ASN A 64 11.33 1.56 -3.75
N GLY A 65 10.95 2.77 -4.20
CA GLY A 65 11.39 3.39 -5.45
C GLY A 65 10.75 2.83 -6.73
N ARG A 66 10.03 1.71 -6.65
CA ARG A 66 9.34 1.08 -7.80
C ARG A 66 7.96 1.69 -8.00
N PRO A 67 7.56 1.99 -9.24
CA PRO A 67 6.21 2.48 -9.51
C PRO A 67 5.16 1.40 -9.21
N VAL A 68 4.04 1.79 -8.61
CA VAL A 68 2.91 0.90 -8.31
C VAL A 68 2.06 0.65 -9.56
N HIS A 69 2.01 1.64 -10.46
CA HIS A 69 1.33 1.58 -11.75
C HIS A 69 2.27 2.12 -12.84
N ASP A 70 2.08 1.67 -14.07
CA ASP A 70 2.68 2.35 -15.23
C ASP A 70 2.22 3.82 -15.26
N ALA A 71 3.06 4.72 -15.74
CA ALA A 71 2.90 6.18 -15.62
C ALA A 71 1.69 6.78 -16.36
N GLU A 72 0.70 5.98 -16.75
CA GLU A 72 -0.50 6.41 -17.46
C GLU A 72 -1.74 6.10 -16.61
N GLN A 73 -2.18 7.13 -15.90
CA GLN A 73 -3.57 7.37 -15.50
C GLN A 73 -3.61 8.81 -14.98
N THR A 74 -3.57 9.75 -15.93
CA THR A 74 -4.03 11.14 -15.75
C THR A 74 -5.54 11.18 -15.94
#